data_AF-A0A2R6PN15-F1
#
_entry.id   AF-A0A2R6PN15-F1
#
_cell.length_a   1.000
_cell.length_b   1.000
_cell.length_c   1.000
_cell.angle_alpha   90.00
_cell.angle_beta   90.00
_cell.angle_gamma   90.00
#
_symmetry.space_group_name_H-M   'P 1'
#
loop_
_entity.id
_entity.type
_entity.pdbx_description
1 polymer ?
#
loop_
_entity_poly.entity_id
_entity_poly.type
_entity_poly.pdbx_seq_one_letter_code
_entity_poly.pdbx_strand_id
1 'polypeptide(L)'
;MASTTPVPEHKLSESPNSRSIAVGDWTVTARTNPISNAVECDALQIALLGMPLPEMTFGNNSLELKHQPSGWNYVFTTMDALKSVKNGELTEGDGGVKVGYADAWLQSRSTGPLSQVPMPKTAPTKPYDWTYTTMYPGHALASSSSLISWQTADSDNPSHTIPLAELTRQDPILFYAEIPLFEDELHDNGASHLLVRIRLHRRDDLTPLTDPMWIAKALTDLPPEATQTSGAGTKWRGLGTKLDVATLVQQK
;
A
#
# COMPACT_ATOMS: atom_id res chain seq x y z
N MET A 1 10.76 -10.30 39.82
CA MET A 1 11.70 -10.79 38.78
C MET A 1 10.90 -10.84 37.49
N ALA A 2 11.14 -9.90 36.57
CA ALA A 2 10.41 -9.81 35.31
C ALA A 2 10.82 -11.01 34.44
N SER A 3 9.88 -11.92 34.17
CA SER A 3 10.08 -12.99 33.21
C SER A 3 10.07 -12.38 31.81
N THR A 4 11.24 -12.12 31.25
CA THR A 4 11.39 -11.77 29.84
C THR A 4 10.91 -12.93 29.00
N THR A 5 9.70 -12.82 28.46
CA THR A 5 9.21 -13.72 27.41
C THR A 5 10.26 -13.70 26.27
N PRO A 6 10.66 -14.85 25.72
CA PRO A 6 11.68 -14.88 24.66
C PRO A 6 11.14 -14.22 23.38
N VAL A 7 11.94 -13.34 22.78
CA VAL A 7 11.62 -12.71 21.50
C VAL A 7 11.47 -13.81 20.45
N PRO A 8 10.42 -13.82 19.60
CA PRO A 8 10.32 -14.79 18.52
C PRO A 8 11.61 -14.77 17.72
N GLU A 9 12.18 -15.95 17.44
CA GLU A 9 13.37 -16.03 16.61
C GLU A 9 13.08 -15.35 15.27
N HIS A 10 13.81 -14.28 15.00
CA HIS A 10 13.69 -13.53 13.77
C HIS A 10 15.09 -13.23 13.23
N LYS A 11 15.18 -13.15 11.91
CA LYS A 11 16.43 -12.84 11.22
C LYS A 11 16.23 -11.56 10.45
N LEU A 12 16.92 -10.51 10.87
CA LEU A 12 17.04 -9.28 10.12
C LEU A 12 18.20 -9.41 9.13
N SER A 13 17.98 -8.97 7.90
CA SER A 13 19.06 -8.76 6.95
C SER A 13 18.90 -7.42 6.27
N GLU A 14 20.01 -6.69 6.18
CA GLU A 14 20.05 -5.37 5.60
C GLU A 14 21.13 -5.33 4.51
N SER A 15 20.78 -4.67 3.42
CA SER A 15 21.64 -4.34 2.30
C SER A 15 21.35 -2.89 1.92
N PRO A 16 22.21 -2.22 1.14
CA PRO A 16 22.13 -0.77 0.94
C PRO A 16 20.73 -0.25 0.56
N ASN A 17 19.99 -1.01 -0.25
CA ASN A 17 18.67 -0.63 -0.76
C ASN A 17 17.57 -1.63 -0.40
N SER A 18 17.82 -2.57 0.52
CA SER A 18 16.83 -3.57 0.91
C SER A 18 17.00 -4.00 2.36
N ARG A 19 15.89 -3.98 3.09
CA ARG A 19 15.79 -4.44 4.48
C ARG A 19 14.77 -5.56 4.52
N SER A 20 15.10 -6.67 5.15
CA SER A 20 14.18 -7.79 5.29
C SER A 20 14.19 -8.37 6.69
N ILE A 21 13.05 -8.92 7.07
CA ILE A 21 12.87 -9.66 8.30
C ILE A 21 12.23 -11.01 7.98
N ALA A 22 12.80 -12.09 8.50
CA ALA A 22 12.18 -13.40 8.54
C ALA A 22 11.67 -13.66 9.97
N VAL A 23 10.38 -13.96 10.11
CA VAL A 23 9.73 -14.30 11.40
C VAL A 23 8.87 -15.54 11.17
N GLY A 24 9.23 -16.67 11.79
CA GLY A 24 8.57 -17.95 11.51
C GLY A 24 8.59 -18.28 10.01
N ASP A 25 7.41 -18.59 9.46
CA ASP A 25 7.20 -18.94 8.06
C ASP A 25 7.13 -17.74 7.10
N TRP A 26 7.23 -16.52 7.64
CA TRP A 26 7.09 -15.28 6.89
C TRP A 26 8.42 -14.62 6.60
N THR A 27 8.51 -14.02 5.42
CA THR A 27 9.62 -13.15 5.05
C THR A 27 9.06 -11.88 4.45
N VAL A 28 9.41 -10.74 5.04
CA VAL A 28 9.04 -9.42 4.55
C VAL A 28 10.30 -8.74 4.05
N THR A 29 10.25 -8.24 2.81
CA THR A 29 11.37 -7.55 2.16
C THR A 29 10.90 -6.18 1.69
N ALA A 30 11.51 -5.13 2.21
CA ALA A 30 11.29 -3.75 1.80
C ALA A 30 12.50 -3.26 0.99
N ARG A 31 12.24 -2.79 -0.23
CA ARG A 31 13.25 -2.25 -1.14
C ARG A 31 13.03 -0.76 -1.35
N THR A 32 14.05 0.03 -1.05
CA THR A 32 14.05 1.48 -1.19
C THR A 32 15.27 1.90 -2.01
N ASN A 33 15.01 2.36 -3.22
CA ASN A 33 15.98 2.81 -4.21
C ASN A 33 15.72 4.29 -4.55
N PRO A 34 16.69 4.98 -5.16
CA PRO A 34 16.51 6.33 -5.68
C PRO A 34 15.42 6.43 -6.76
N ILE A 35 15.08 7.66 -7.12
CA ILE A 35 14.21 7.97 -8.27
C ILE A 35 14.79 7.31 -9.53
N SER A 36 13.90 6.78 -10.36
CA SER A 36 14.28 6.11 -11.60
C SER A 36 15.05 7.03 -12.54
N ASN A 37 16.07 6.47 -13.20
CA ASN A 37 16.83 7.19 -14.21
C ASN A 37 16.07 7.25 -15.55
N ALA A 38 16.58 8.02 -16.53
CA ALA A 38 15.91 8.21 -17.82
C ALA A 38 15.56 6.89 -18.54
N VAL A 39 16.47 5.90 -18.53
CA VAL A 39 16.26 4.61 -19.19
C VAL A 39 15.14 3.81 -18.51
N GLU A 40 15.10 3.84 -17.19
CA GLU A 40 14.05 3.19 -16.41
C GLU A 40 12.70 3.89 -16.58
N CYS A 41 12.68 5.23 -16.64
CA CYS A 41 11.49 6.01 -16.90
C CYS A 41 10.92 5.73 -18.30
N ASP A 42 11.77 5.66 -19.33
CA ASP A 42 11.35 5.31 -20.68
C ASP A 42 10.73 3.90 -20.73
N ALA A 43 11.37 2.93 -20.05
CA ALA A 43 10.84 1.56 -19.95
C ALA A 43 9.47 1.51 -19.23
N LEU A 44 9.32 2.27 -18.14
CA LEU A 44 8.05 2.39 -17.41
C LEU A 44 6.97 3.05 -18.27
N GLN A 45 7.29 4.13 -19.00
CA GLN A 45 6.35 4.78 -19.92
C GLN A 45 5.87 3.83 -21.01
N ILE A 46 6.77 3.06 -21.62
CA ILE A 46 6.40 2.06 -22.62
C ILE A 46 5.45 1.04 -22.01
N ALA A 47 5.76 0.54 -20.80
CA ALA A 47 4.94 -0.45 -20.13
C ALA A 47 3.57 0.08 -19.64
N LEU A 48 3.47 1.40 -19.42
CA LEU A 48 2.25 2.10 -19.04
C LEU A 48 1.51 2.71 -20.26
N LEU A 49 1.83 2.26 -21.47
CA LEU A 49 1.18 2.70 -22.71
C LEU A 49 1.29 4.22 -22.97
N GLY A 50 2.43 4.81 -22.62
CA GLY A 50 2.74 6.22 -22.84
C GLY A 50 2.13 7.18 -21.79
N MET A 51 1.71 6.66 -20.64
CA MET A 51 1.27 7.48 -19.51
C MET A 51 2.40 8.43 -19.04
N PRO A 52 2.13 9.73 -18.83
CA PRO A 52 3.13 10.64 -18.25
C PRO A 52 3.45 10.21 -16.82
N LEU A 53 4.73 10.03 -16.50
CA LEU A 53 5.14 9.59 -15.17
C LEU A 53 5.11 10.75 -14.15
N PRO A 54 4.87 10.44 -12.86
CA PRO A 54 5.11 11.35 -11.75
C PRO A 54 6.54 11.88 -11.74
N GLU A 55 6.72 13.12 -11.28
CA GLU A 55 8.04 13.77 -11.17
C GLU A 55 9.07 12.91 -10.38
N MET A 56 8.64 12.33 -9.27
CA MET A 56 9.45 11.46 -8.42
C MET A 56 8.94 10.03 -8.49
N THR A 57 9.28 9.32 -9.57
CA THR A 57 8.91 7.92 -9.76
C THR A 57 9.98 6.98 -9.20
N PHE A 58 9.64 6.18 -8.19
CA PHE A 58 10.56 5.19 -7.61
C PHE A 58 10.31 3.80 -8.21
N GLY A 59 10.69 3.60 -9.47
CA GLY A 59 10.36 2.39 -10.24
C GLY A 59 10.86 1.07 -9.64
N ASN A 60 11.98 1.13 -8.93
CA ASN A 60 12.65 -0.03 -8.32
C ASN A 60 12.26 -0.25 -6.85
N ASN A 61 11.29 0.51 -6.32
CA ASN A 61 10.80 0.34 -4.96
C ASN A 61 9.73 -0.74 -4.90
N SER A 62 9.80 -1.54 -3.84
CA SER A 62 8.78 -2.56 -3.59
C SER A 62 8.72 -2.99 -2.14
N LEU A 63 7.53 -3.45 -1.73
CA LEU A 63 7.34 -4.21 -0.51
C LEU A 63 6.84 -5.59 -0.89
N GLU A 64 7.53 -6.63 -0.42
CA GLU A 64 7.23 -8.03 -0.70
C GLU A 64 6.95 -8.79 0.60
N LEU A 65 5.83 -9.51 0.64
CA LEU A 65 5.42 -10.38 1.73
C LEU A 65 5.33 -11.81 1.21
N LYS A 66 6.19 -12.68 1.73
CA LYS A 66 6.26 -14.08 1.32
C LYS A 66 5.95 -15.00 2.48
N HIS A 67 5.03 -15.93 2.27
CA HIS A 67 4.80 -17.06 3.16
C HIS A 67 5.45 -18.31 2.55
N GLN A 68 6.50 -18.81 3.19
CA GLN A 68 7.34 -19.87 2.63
C GLN A 68 6.58 -21.19 2.40
N PRO A 69 5.76 -21.71 3.35
CA PRO A 69 5.10 -23.00 3.20
C PRO A 69 4.04 -23.03 2.10
N SER A 70 3.25 -21.96 1.95
CA SER A 70 2.20 -21.92 0.91
C SER A 70 2.71 -21.39 -0.43
N GLY A 71 3.94 -20.88 -0.49
CA GLY A 71 4.50 -20.18 -1.65
C GLY A 71 3.74 -18.88 -1.99
N TRP A 72 2.89 -18.38 -1.10
CA TRP A 72 2.15 -17.15 -1.32
C TRP A 72 3.11 -15.96 -1.29
N ASN A 73 2.95 -15.06 -2.25
CA ASN A 73 3.79 -13.91 -2.39
C ASN A 73 2.97 -12.70 -2.84
N TYR A 74 2.96 -11.66 -2.01
CA TYR A 74 2.19 -10.45 -2.21
C TYR A 74 3.10 -9.24 -2.26
N VAL A 75 2.92 -8.40 -3.27
CA VAL A 75 3.85 -7.33 -3.61
C VAL A 75 3.13 -6.02 -3.85
N PHE A 76 3.77 -4.95 -3.40
CA PHE A 76 3.48 -3.58 -3.76
C PHE A 76 4.60 -3.06 -4.64
N THR A 77 4.26 -2.60 -5.86
CA THR A 77 5.23 -2.03 -6.81
C THR A 77 4.71 -0.72 -7.38
N THR A 78 5.63 0.18 -7.75
CA THR A 78 5.31 1.45 -8.42
C THR A 78 4.65 1.23 -9.77
N MET A 79 5.15 0.26 -10.54
CA MET A 79 4.63 -0.05 -11.87
C MET A 79 3.16 -0.46 -11.84
N ASP A 80 2.77 -1.39 -10.95
CA ASP A 80 1.40 -1.88 -10.89
C ASP A 80 0.45 -0.88 -10.21
N ALA A 81 0.98 -0.04 -9.31
CA ALA A 81 0.26 1.11 -8.79
C ALA A 81 -0.11 2.10 -9.90
N LEU A 82 0.84 2.45 -10.78
CA LEU A 82 0.62 3.35 -11.90
C LEU A 82 -0.25 2.73 -13.01
N LYS A 83 -0.16 1.41 -13.26
CA LYS A 83 -1.10 0.71 -14.15
C LYS A 83 -2.55 0.80 -13.70
N SER A 84 -2.76 0.89 -12.38
CA SER A 84 -4.08 0.99 -11.77
C SER A 84 -4.62 2.43 -11.75
N VAL A 85 -3.84 3.41 -12.21
CA VAL A 85 -4.31 4.78 -12.44
C VAL A 85 -5.23 4.77 -13.66
N LYS A 86 -6.43 5.32 -13.50
CA LYS A 86 -7.39 5.37 -14.61
C LYS A 86 -6.90 6.30 -15.72
N ASN A 87 -6.70 5.71 -16.90
CA ASN A 87 -6.36 6.41 -18.12
C ASN A 87 -7.64 6.59 -18.97
N GLY A 88 -8.49 7.56 -18.62
CA GLY A 88 -9.75 7.82 -19.33
C GLY A 88 -10.79 8.59 -18.51
N GLU A 89 -12.02 8.72 -19.04
CA GLU A 89 -13.11 9.44 -18.36
C GLU A 89 -13.36 8.85 -16.97
N LEU A 90 -13.20 9.70 -15.95
CA LEU A 90 -13.54 9.36 -14.58
C LEU A 90 -15.05 9.12 -14.49
N THR A 91 -15.42 7.92 -14.06
CA THR A 91 -16.80 7.53 -13.74
C THR A 91 -17.04 7.65 -12.22
N GLU A 92 -18.31 7.71 -11.80
CA GLU A 92 -18.64 7.73 -10.37
C GLU A 92 -18.06 6.49 -9.66
N GLY A 93 -17.28 6.73 -8.59
CA GLY A 93 -16.59 5.69 -7.83
C GLY A 93 -15.08 5.63 -8.05
N ASP A 94 -14.55 6.35 -9.04
CA ASP A 94 -13.13 6.31 -9.40
C ASP A 94 -12.22 7.17 -8.53
N GLY A 95 -12.82 8.01 -7.68
CA GLY A 95 -12.11 8.88 -6.75
C GLY A 95 -11.32 10.01 -7.40
N GLY A 96 -11.34 10.16 -8.73
CA GLY A 96 -10.52 11.14 -9.43
C GLY A 96 -10.94 12.58 -9.13
N VAL A 97 -9.94 13.44 -8.94
CA VAL A 97 -10.10 14.85 -8.60
C VAL A 97 -9.53 15.69 -9.75
N LYS A 98 -10.37 16.41 -10.49
CA LYS A 98 -9.88 17.25 -11.59
C LYS A 98 -9.28 18.56 -11.04
N VAL A 99 -7.99 18.78 -11.29
CA VAL A 99 -7.32 20.07 -11.05
C VAL A 99 -7.70 21.05 -12.17
N GLY A 100 -8.00 22.30 -11.83
CA GLY A 100 -8.50 23.31 -12.77
C GLY A 100 -7.55 23.64 -13.94
N TYR A 101 -6.26 23.31 -13.84
CA TYR A 101 -5.24 23.57 -14.85
C TYR A 101 -4.89 22.36 -15.74
N ALA A 102 -5.53 21.20 -15.52
CA ALA A 102 -5.28 19.96 -16.25
C ALA A 102 -5.34 20.12 -17.78
N ASP A 103 -6.23 21.00 -18.27
CA ASP A 103 -6.43 21.23 -19.69
C ASP A 103 -5.24 21.98 -20.34
N ALA A 104 -4.52 22.83 -19.60
CA ALA A 104 -3.32 23.52 -20.09
C ALA A 104 -2.10 22.59 -20.15
N TRP A 105 -1.99 21.62 -19.22
CA TRP A 105 -0.92 20.62 -19.23
C TRP A 105 -1.05 19.61 -20.38
N LEU A 106 -2.29 19.25 -20.76
CA LEU A 106 -2.55 18.46 -21.96
C LEU A 106 -1.97 19.13 -23.21
N GLN A 107 -2.05 20.45 -23.31
CA GLN A 107 -1.54 21.21 -24.44
C GLN A 107 -0.01 21.30 -24.47
N SER A 108 0.65 21.44 -23.31
CA SER A 108 2.11 21.59 -23.23
C SER A 108 2.89 20.29 -23.44
N ARG A 109 2.36 19.13 -23.01
CA ARG A 109 3.04 17.83 -23.24
C ARG A 109 2.82 17.27 -24.66
N SER A 110 1.74 17.68 -25.34
CA SER A 110 1.47 17.30 -26.74
C SER A 110 2.45 17.92 -27.74
N THR A 111 3.30 18.87 -27.31
CA THR A 111 4.31 19.55 -28.14
C THR A 111 5.73 18.97 -28.01
N GLY A 112 5.89 17.78 -27.43
CA GLY A 112 7.19 17.10 -27.34
C GLY A 112 7.80 16.75 -28.72
N PRO A 113 9.14 16.63 -28.83
CA PRO A 113 9.87 16.53 -30.10
C PRO A 113 9.61 15.24 -30.93
N LEU A 114 8.77 14.32 -30.45
CA LEU A 114 8.32 13.13 -31.18
C LEU A 114 6.98 13.30 -31.92
N SER A 115 6.31 14.44 -31.78
CA SER A 115 5.00 14.69 -32.40
C SER A 115 5.12 15.50 -33.71
N GLN A 116 5.73 14.91 -34.74
CA GLN A 116 5.67 15.41 -36.13
C GLN A 116 4.60 14.69 -36.97
N VAL A 117 3.39 14.53 -36.44
CA VAL A 117 2.24 14.12 -37.24
C VAL A 117 1.13 15.16 -37.06
N PRO A 118 0.64 15.80 -38.14
CA PRO A 118 -0.49 16.73 -38.05
C PRO A 118 -1.73 15.99 -37.54
N MET A 119 -2.31 16.43 -36.42
CA MET A 119 -3.52 15.83 -35.87
C MET A 119 -4.73 16.05 -36.80
N PRO A 120 -5.54 15.01 -37.07
CA PRO A 120 -6.86 15.19 -37.66
C PRO A 120 -7.81 15.84 -36.64
N LYS A 121 -8.56 16.85 -37.09
CA LYS A 121 -9.65 17.51 -36.34
C LYS A 121 -10.78 16.52 -36.07
N THR A 122 -10.70 15.74 -34.99
CA THR A 122 -11.79 15.13 -34.21
C THR A 122 -11.25 13.92 -33.46
N ALA A 123 -10.73 14.14 -32.25
CA ALA A 123 -10.73 13.15 -31.19
C ALA A 123 -10.73 13.94 -29.88
N PRO A 124 -11.77 13.86 -29.03
CA PRO A 124 -11.69 14.43 -27.70
C PRO A 124 -10.49 13.79 -27.00
N THR A 125 -9.46 14.59 -26.75
CA THR A 125 -8.25 14.19 -26.02
C THR A 125 -8.69 13.55 -24.72
N LYS A 126 -8.37 12.27 -24.54
CA LYS A 126 -8.81 11.45 -23.41
C LYS A 126 -8.60 12.25 -22.12
N PRO A 127 -9.64 12.47 -21.29
CA PRO A 127 -9.44 13.10 -20.00
C PRO A 127 -8.54 12.16 -19.18
N TYR A 128 -7.30 12.59 -18.99
CA TYR A 128 -6.33 11.90 -18.20
C TYR A 128 -6.42 12.43 -16.77
N ASP A 129 -6.37 11.52 -15.79
CA ASP A 129 -6.37 11.91 -14.38
C ASP A 129 -4.96 12.35 -13.98
N TRP A 130 -4.75 13.65 -13.92
CA TRP A 130 -3.45 14.25 -13.62
C TRP A 130 -3.05 14.13 -12.15
N THR A 131 -3.93 13.60 -11.29
CA THR A 131 -3.64 13.41 -9.86
C THR A 131 -3.07 12.03 -9.54
N TYR A 132 -2.82 11.18 -10.54
CA TYR A 132 -2.31 9.83 -10.35
C TYR A 132 -3.15 9.00 -9.37
N THR A 133 -4.48 9.21 -9.36
CA THR A 133 -5.38 8.52 -8.44
C THR A 133 -5.37 7.03 -8.75
N THR A 134 -5.07 6.24 -7.74
CA THR A 134 -4.98 4.78 -7.86
C THR A 134 -5.67 4.11 -6.68
N MET A 135 -6.47 3.09 -6.99
CA MET A 135 -7.07 2.20 -5.98
C MET A 135 -6.27 0.90 -5.83
N TYR A 136 -4.98 0.92 -6.20
CA TYR A 136 -4.10 -0.23 -6.18
C TYR A 136 -4.01 -0.85 -4.77
N PRO A 137 -4.49 -2.10 -4.58
CA PRO A 137 -4.48 -2.74 -3.26
C PRO A 137 -3.17 -3.51 -2.98
N GLY A 138 -2.26 -3.60 -3.96
CA GLY A 138 -1.23 -4.63 -4.02
C GLY A 138 -1.62 -5.76 -4.98
N HIS A 139 -0.69 -6.65 -5.31
CA HIS A 139 -0.97 -7.82 -6.15
C HIS A 139 -0.23 -9.07 -5.69
N ALA A 140 -0.80 -10.23 -5.96
CA ALA A 140 -0.09 -11.49 -5.80
C ALA A 140 0.83 -11.72 -7.01
N LEU A 141 2.06 -12.16 -6.77
CA LEU A 141 3.01 -12.47 -7.84
C LEU A 141 2.47 -13.64 -8.68
N ALA A 142 2.66 -13.62 -10.00
CA ALA A 142 2.17 -14.69 -10.88
C ALA A 142 2.75 -16.09 -10.54
N SER A 143 3.91 -16.12 -9.86
CA SER A 143 4.53 -17.35 -9.34
C SER A 143 3.94 -17.84 -8.01
N SER A 144 3.02 -17.08 -7.41
CA SER A 144 2.32 -17.49 -6.19
C SER A 144 1.33 -18.61 -6.50
N SER A 145 1.15 -19.53 -5.56
CA SER A 145 0.23 -20.66 -5.73
C SER A 145 -1.18 -20.16 -6.06
N SER A 146 -1.73 -20.61 -7.18
CA SER A 146 -3.06 -20.24 -7.71
C SER A 146 -4.24 -20.65 -6.82
N LEU A 147 -3.96 -21.30 -5.68
CA LEU A 147 -4.94 -21.79 -4.72
C LEU A 147 -5.45 -20.70 -3.76
N ILE A 148 -4.80 -19.54 -3.69
CA ILE A 148 -5.15 -18.49 -2.72
C ILE A 148 -5.88 -17.37 -3.45
N SER A 149 -7.20 -17.38 -3.33
CA SER A 149 -8.07 -16.33 -3.85
C SER A 149 -8.48 -15.35 -2.74
N TRP A 150 -8.48 -14.07 -3.09
CA TRP A 150 -9.10 -13.03 -2.28
C TRP A 150 -10.62 -13.18 -2.36
N GLN A 151 -11.28 -13.15 -1.21
CA GLN A 151 -12.74 -13.20 -1.08
C GLN A 151 -13.21 -11.96 -0.35
N THR A 152 -14.37 -11.43 -0.72
CA THR A 152 -14.97 -10.31 0.02
C THR A 152 -15.16 -10.71 1.47
N ALA A 153 -14.77 -9.84 2.39
CA ALA A 153 -14.96 -10.05 3.81
C ALA A 153 -16.45 -10.20 4.15
N ASP A 154 -16.78 -11.29 4.82
CA ASP A 154 -18.08 -11.50 5.45
C ASP A 154 -18.23 -10.58 6.68
N SER A 155 -19.22 -9.69 6.65
CA SER A 155 -19.49 -8.74 7.74
C SER A 155 -19.93 -9.42 9.04
N ASP A 156 -20.49 -10.63 8.95
CA ASP A 156 -20.98 -11.39 10.11
C ASP A 156 -19.87 -12.20 10.78
N ASN A 157 -18.69 -12.32 10.16
CA ASN A 157 -17.54 -13.01 10.73
C ASN A 157 -16.62 -12.02 11.48
N PRO A 158 -16.48 -12.13 12.82
CA PRO A 158 -15.65 -11.21 13.59
C PRO A 158 -14.16 -11.27 13.20
N SER A 159 -13.70 -12.38 12.60
CA SER A 159 -12.32 -12.54 12.11
C SER A 159 -12.06 -11.81 10.79
N HIS A 160 -13.12 -11.40 10.08
CA HIS A 160 -13.06 -10.66 8.82
C HIS A 160 -13.21 -9.15 9.09
N THR A 161 -12.60 -8.67 10.17
CA THR A 161 -12.55 -7.25 10.52
C THR A 161 -11.11 -6.86 10.81
N ILE A 162 -10.76 -5.59 10.58
CA ILE A 162 -9.44 -5.08 10.97
C ILE A 162 -9.45 -4.97 12.51
N PRO A 163 -8.57 -5.70 13.23
CA PRO A 163 -8.58 -5.73 14.69
C PRO A 163 -8.00 -4.42 15.25
N LEU A 164 -8.82 -3.38 15.30
CA LEU A 164 -8.38 -2.02 15.63
C LEU A 164 -7.80 -1.93 17.05
N ALA A 165 -8.35 -2.69 18.01
CA ALA A 165 -7.84 -2.77 19.37
C ALA A 165 -6.38 -3.25 19.43
N GLU A 166 -6.03 -4.26 18.62
CA GLU A 166 -4.66 -4.77 18.51
C GLU A 166 -3.74 -3.75 17.83
N LEU A 167 -4.22 -3.04 16.81
CA LEU A 167 -3.45 -1.98 16.13
C LEU A 167 -3.17 -0.76 17.02
N THR A 168 -4.01 -0.50 18.03
CA THR A 168 -3.79 0.58 18.99
C THR A 168 -2.86 0.22 20.14
N ARG A 169 -2.51 -1.07 20.29
CA ARG A 169 -1.63 -1.55 21.36
C ARG A 169 -0.20 -1.04 21.14
N GLN A 170 0.42 -0.55 22.21
CA GLN A 170 1.81 -0.10 22.17
C GLN A 170 2.76 -1.29 22.36
N ASP A 171 2.90 -2.10 21.31
CA ASP A 171 3.85 -3.21 21.31
C ASP A 171 5.20 -2.80 20.72
N PRO A 172 6.32 -3.37 21.22
CA PRO A 172 7.61 -3.22 20.58
C PRO A 172 7.56 -3.60 19.10
N ILE A 173 8.05 -2.68 18.26
CA ILE A 173 8.10 -2.86 16.81
C ILE A 173 9.36 -3.67 16.49
N LEU A 174 9.18 -4.86 15.91
CA LEU A 174 10.28 -5.71 15.46
C LEU A 174 10.84 -5.23 14.12
N PHE A 175 9.97 -4.75 13.24
CA PHE A 175 10.35 -4.25 11.93
C PHE A 175 9.42 -3.13 11.49
N TYR A 176 10.03 -2.06 11.01
CA TYR A 176 9.36 -0.95 10.36
C TYR A 176 10.05 -0.64 9.05
N ALA A 177 9.25 -0.45 8.01
CA ALA A 177 9.72 0.09 6.75
C ALA A 177 8.68 1.02 6.12
N GLU A 178 9.20 2.01 5.42
CA GLU A 178 8.45 3.01 4.68
C GLU A 178 9.01 3.05 3.27
N ILE A 179 8.15 2.82 2.28
CA ILE A 179 8.52 2.58 0.89
C ILE A 179 7.72 3.54 0.01
N PRO A 180 8.30 4.69 -0.42
CA PRO A 180 7.65 5.57 -1.37
C PRO A 180 7.61 4.88 -2.74
N LEU A 181 6.46 4.92 -3.42
CA LEU A 181 6.30 4.37 -4.75
C LEU A 181 6.38 5.48 -5.81
N PHE A 182 5.62 6.55 -5.64
CA PHE A 182 5.73 7.75 -6.46
C PHE A 182 5.29 9.00 -5.69
N GLU A 183 5.74 10.15 -6.17
CA GLU A 183 5.37 11.48 -5.70
C GLU A 183 5.36 12.47 -6.88
N ASP A 184 4.44 13.44 -6.82
CA ASP A 184 4.26 14.50 -7.82
C ASP A 184 3.72 15.75 -7.13
N GLU A 185 4.27 16.93 -7.44
CA GLU A 185 3.82 18.21 -6.87
C GLU A 185 2.71 18.87 -7.70
N LEU A 186 2.15 18.17 -8.69
CA LEU A 186 1.08 18.65 -9.57
C LEU A 186 1.41 20.05 -10.13
N HIS A 187 2.68 20.28 -10.49
CA HIS A 187 3.22 21.59 -10.88
C HIS A 187 2.83 22.72 -9.91
N ASP A 188 3.14 22.56 -8.63
CA ASP A 188 2.83 23.53 -7.55
C ASP A 188 1.33 23.73 -7.25
N ASN A 189 0.44 22.91 -7.82
CA ASN A 189 -1.01 23.00 -7.56
C ASN A 189 -1.49 22.03 -6.45
N GLY A 190 -0.58 21.24 -5.87
CA GLY A 190 -0.89 20.31 -4.79
C GLY A 190 0.22 19.29 -4.59
N ALA A 191 -0.13 18.10 -4.10
CA ALA A 191 0.77 16.97 -4.04
C ALA A 191 -0.02 15.67 -4.21
N SER A 192 0.54 14.72 -4.94
CA SER A 192 0.07 13.34 -5.03
C SER A 192 1.22 12.41 -4.73
N HIS A 193 1.09 11.57 -3.71
CA HIS A 193 2.11 10.59 -3.36
C HIS A 193 1.46 9.27 -2.94
N LEU A 194 2.13 8.16 -3.26
CA LEU A 194 1.77 6.84 -2.79
C LEU A 194 2.90 6.25 -1.97
N LEU A 195 2.59 5.98 -0.71
CA LEU A 195 3.55 5.51 0.30
C LEU A 195 3.03 4.23 0.95
N VAL A 196 3.85 3.18 0.95
CA VAL A 196 3.53 1.92 1.63
C VAL A 196 4.31 1.85 2.94
N ARG A 197 3.61 1.62 4.05
CA ARG A 197 4.21 1.46 5.38
C ARG A 197 3.87 0.09 5.94
N ILE A 198 4.87 -0.55 6.55
CA ILE A 198 4.68 -1.82 7.25
C ILE A 198 5.23 -1.72 8.67
N ARG A 199 4.45 -2.23 9.63
CA ARG A 199 4.83 -2.39 11.03
C ARG A 199 4.60 -3.84 11.42
N LEU A 200 5.64 -4.50 11.88
CA LEU A 200 5.55 -5.84 12.45
C LEU A 200 5.76 -5.74 13.96
N HIS A 201 4.68 -5.98 14.69
CA HIS A 201 4.67 -6.04 16.14
C HIS A 201 4.90 -7.46 16.62
N ARG A 202 5.40 -7.57 17.85
CA ARG A 202 5.59 -8.86 18.50
C ARG A 202 4.26 -9.35 19.09
N ARG A 203 3.64 -10.34 18.44
CA ARG A 203 2.32 -10.86 18.82
C ARG A 203 2.27 -11.46 20.24
N ASP A 204 3.32 -12.19 20.62
CA ASP A 204 3.40 -12.89 21.92
C ASP A 204 4.11 -12.07 23.00
N ASP A 205 4.26 -10.76 22.79
CA ASP A 205 4.81 -9.90 23.83
C ASP A 205 3.78 -9.66 24.92
N LEU A 206 3.72 -10.57 25.90
CA LEU A 206 2.92 -10.40 27.11
C LEU A 206 3.59 -9.46 28.12
N THR A 207 4.77 -8.89 27.83
CA THR A 207 5.41 -7.93 28.75
C THR A 207 4.53 -6.74 29.13
N PRO A 208 3.68 -6.17 28.24
CA PRO A 208 2.74 -5.12 28.63
C PRO A 208 1.72 -5.61 29.68
N LEU A 209 1.27 -6.87 29.60
CA LEU A 209 0.38 -7.48 30.60
C LEU A 209 1.06 -7.78 31.94
N THR A 210 2.38 -7.60 32.02
CA THR A 210 3.14 -7.71 33.28
C THR A 210 3.60 -6.36 33.83
N ASP A 211 3.42 -5.27 33.07
CA ASP A 211 3.73 -3.92 33.51
C ASP A 211 2.52 -3.33 34.28
N PRO A 212 2.66 -3.07 35.60
CA PRO A 212 1.59 -2.51 36.41
C PRO A 212 1.09 -1.16 35.89
N MET A 213 1.96 -0.35 35.27
CA MET A 213 1.59 0.95 34.71
C MET A 213 0.78 0.80 33.43
N TRP A 214 1.16 -0.16 32.56
CA TRP A 214 0.39 -0.49 31.37
C TRP A 214 -0.98 -1.07 31.73
N ILE A 215 -1.04 -2.00 32.70
CA ILE A 215 -2.30 -2.57 33.19
C ILE A 215 -3.20 -1.48 33.80
N ALA A 216 -2.64 -0.63 34.65
CA ALA A 216 -3.39 0.47 35.25
C ALA A 216 -3.94 1.43 34.19
N LYS A 217 -3.12 1.76 33.18
CA LYS A 217 -3.55 2.60 32.05
C LYS A 217 -4.64 1.92 31.22
N ALA A 218 -4.46 0.65 30.85
CA ALA A 218 -5.48 -0.11 30.11
C ALA A 218 -6.80 -0.23 30.87
N LEU A 219 -6.75 -0.47 32.19
CA LEU A 219 -7.94 -0.50 33.06
C LEU A 219 -8.59 0.88 33.24
N THR A 220 -7.82 1.96 33.18
CA THR A 220 -8.33 3.33 33.27
C THR A 220 -8.92 3.81 31.94
N ASP A 221 -8.31 3.40 30.82
CA ASP A 221 -8.72 3.74 29.47
C ASP A 221 -9.87 2.83 28.95
N LEU A 222 -10.19 1.75 29.68
CA LEU A 222 -11.34 0.91 29.43
C LEU A 222 -12.64 1.69 29.75
N PRO A 223 -13.49 2.01 28.77
CA PRO A 223 -14.76 2.66 29.06
C PRO A 223 -15.64 1.71 29.90
N PRO A 224 -16.40 2.22 30.89
CA PRO A 224 -17.27 1.41 31.76
C PRO A 224 -18.40 0.67 31.02
N GLU A 225 -18.51 0.87 29.70
CA GLU A 225 -19.58 0.40 28.82
C GLU A 225 -19.15 -0.75 27.89
N ALA A 226 -17.99 -1.37 28.11
CA ALA A 226 -17.45 -2.47 27.29
C ALA A 226 -18.23 -3.81 27.43
N THR A 227 -19.55 -3.76 27.26
CA THR A 227 -20.40 -4.92 26.93
C THR A 227 -21.53 -4.57 25.95
N GLN A 228 -21.55 -3.38 25.34
CA GLN A 228 -22.50 -3.05 24.27
C GLN A 228 -21.82 -2.82 22.93
N THR A 229 -22.22 -3.65 21.97
CA THR A 229 -21.95 -3.53 20.53
C THR A 229 -22.29 -2.13 20.03
N SER A 230 -21.28 -1.39 19.58
CA SER A 230 -21.47 -0.26 18.68
C SER A 230 -20.26 -0.19 17.75
N GLY A 231 -20.51 -0.43 16.46
CA GLY A 231 -19.50 -0.39 15.42
C GLY A 231 -18.78 0.96 15.44
N ALA A 232 -17.46 0.95 15.29
CA ALA A 232 -16.65 2.14 15.27
C ALA A 232 -17.13 3.07 14.14
N GLY A 233 -17.92 4.08 14.51
CA GLY A 233 -18.49 5.10 13.63
C GLY A 233 -17.44 6.10 13.17
N THR A 234 -16.34 5.61 12.61
CA THR A 234 -15.34 6.45 11.96
C THR A 234 -15.97 6.95 10.65
N LYS A 235 -16.60 8.13 10.73
CA LYS A 235 -17.17 8.87 9.59
C LYS A 235 -16.06 9.40 8.67
N TRP A 236 -15.20 8.53 8.16
CA TRP A 236 -14.35 8.87 7.02
C TRP A 236 -15.27 9.03 5.81
N ARG A 237 -15.77 10.25 5.59
CA ARG A 237 -16.46 10.59 4.34
C ARG A 237 -15.40 10.80 3.28
N GLY A 238 -15.10 9.76 2.52
CA GLY A 238 -14.23 9.82 1.35
C GLY A 238 -13.61 8.46 1.08
N LEU A 239 -13.99 7.84 -0.04
CA LEU A 239 -13.69 6.47 -0.49
C LEU A 239 -14.41 5.36 0.28
N GLY A 240 -15.11 4.49 -0.47
CA GLY A 240 -15.71 3.27 0.07
C GLY A 240 -14.64 2.31 0.58
N THR A 241 -14.87 1.73 1.75
CA THR A 241 -13.98 0.70 2.31
C THR A 241 -14.27 -0.64 1.62
N LYS A 242 -13.29 -1.19 0.90
CA LYS A 242 -13.33 -2.58 0.44
C LYS A 242 -12.43 -3.42 1.33
N LEU A 243 -12.99 -4.49 1.92
CA LEU A 243 -12.24 -5.44 2.72
C LEU A 243 -12.32 -6.81 2.04
N ASP A 244 -11.15 -7.34 1.70
CA ASP A 244 -11.01 -8.68 1.13
C ASP A 244 -10.12 -9.52 2.08
N VAL A 245 -10.40 -10.82 2.17
CA VAL A 245 -9.68 -11.79 3.02
C VAL A 245 -9.14 -12.91 2.14
N ALA A 246 -7.90 -13.33 2.42
CA ALA A 246 -7.28 -14.49 1.79
C ALA A 246 -6.81 -15.47 2.89
N THR A 247 -7.23 -16.73 2.77
CA THR A 247 -6.87 -17.77 3.74
C THR A 247 -5.73 -18.63 3.20
N LEU A 248 -4.62 -18.66 3.94
CA LEU A 248 -3.47 -19.50 3.61
C LEU A 248 -3.67 -20.89 4.22
N VAL A 249 -3.82 -21.91 3.38
CA VAL A 249 -3.84 -23.31 3.83
C VAL A 249 -2.40 -23.76 4.02
N GLN A 250 -2.03 -24.14 5.24
CA GLN A 250 -0.76 -24.84 5.48
C GLN A 250 -0.85 -26.22 4.83
N GLN A 251 -0.01 -26.49 3.84
CA GLN A 251 0.24 -27.87 3.42
C GLN A 251 0.96 -28.56 4.58
N LYS A 252 0.31 -29.60 5.11
CA LYS A 252 0.76 -30.37 6.27
C LYS A 252 1.90 -31.32 5.90
#